data_AF-A0A831RIP7-F1
#
_entry.id   AF-A0A831RIP7-F1
#
_cell.length_a   1.000
_cell.length_b   1.000
_cell.length_c   1.000
_cell.angle_alpha   90.00
_cell.angle_beta   90.00
_cell.angle_gamma   90.00
#
_symmetry.space_group_name_H-M   'P 1'
#
loop_
_entity.id
_entity.type
_entity.pdbx_description
1 polymer ?
#
loop_
_entity_poly.entity_id
_entity_poly.type
_entity_poly.pdbx_seq_one_letter_code
_entity_poly.pdbx_strand_id
1 'polypeptide(L)' 'MPYLRIETNLELDRQQVDTLLSSASQAMADQLGKPERYVMVEVIAGAHLMFDGNRDPAAYVELKSIGLPESQTQP' A
#
# COMPACT_ATOMS: atom_id res chain seq x y z
N MET A 1 -9.38 11.73 -0.33
CA MET A 1 -8.01 11.65 -0.87
C MET A 1 -7.35 10.44 -0.22
N PRO A 2 -7.37 9.27 -0.86
CA PRO A 2 -6.68 8.08 -0.37
C PRO A 2 -5.16 8.22 -0.49
N TYR A 3 -4.45 7.78 0.55
CA TYR A 3 -3.01 7.60 0.56
C TYR A 3 -2.72 6.17 1.04
N LEU A 4 -2.00 5.42 0.22
CA LEU A 4 -1.59 4.05 0.50
C LEU A 4 -0.06 4.01 0.54
N ARG A 5 0.50 3.63 1.68
CA ARG A 5 1.94 3.37 1.85
C ARG A 5 2.15 1.87 1.90
N ILE A 6 3.08 1.37 1.08
CA ILE A 6 3.51 -0.03 1.05
C ILE A 6 5.01 -0.04 1.32
N GLU A 7 5.42 -0.71 2.39
CA GLU A 7 6.82 -0.86 2.78
C GLU A 7 7.15 -2.34 2.87
N THR A 8 8.19 -2.81 2.18
CA THR A 8 8.58 -4.23 2.15
C THR A 8 10.09 -4.39 2.30
N ASN A 9 10.52 -5.51 2.90
CA ASN A 9 11.93 -5.89 2.99
C ASN A 9 12.48 -6.53 1.71
N LEU A 10 11.64 -6.75 0.70
CA LEU A 10 12.09 -7.18 -0.61
C LEU A 10 12.69 -6.00 -1.38
N GLU A 11 13.80 -6.26 -2.06
CA GLU A 11 14.26 -5.38 -3.13
C GLU A 11 13.32 -5.54 -4.33
N LEU A 12 12.95 -4.42 -4.95
CA LEU A 12 12.08 -4.39 -6.12
C LEU A 12 12.79 -3.66 -7.25
N ASP A 13 12.74 -4.22 -8.45
CA ASP A 13 13.17 -3.51 -9.64
C ASP A 13 12.15 -2.44 -10.05
N ARG A 14 12.54 -1.60 -11.01
CA ARG A 14 11.70 -0.50 -11.50
C ARG A 14 10.37 -0.99 -12.07
N GLN A 15 10.36 -2.10 -12.80
CA GLN A 15 9.14 -2.63 -13.42
C GLN A 15 8.17 -3.14 -12.34
N GLN A 16 8.69 -3.79 -11.31
CA GLN A 16 7.91 -4.27 -10.17
C GLN A 16 7.30 -3.09 -9.40
N VAL A 17 8.08 -2.03 -9.13
CA VAL A 17 7.59 -0.80 -8.49
C VAL A 17 6.49 -0.14 -9.33
N ASP A 18 6.72 0.08 -10.63
CA ASP A 18 5.75 0.73 -11.52
C ASP A 18 4.43 -0.08 -11.62
N THR A 19 4.55 -1.41 -11.66
CA THR A 19 3.39 -2.32 -11.68
C THR A 19 2.60 -2.25 -10.37
N LEU A 20 3.29 -2.22 -9.24
CA LEU A 20 2.67 -2.13 -7.92
C LEU A 20 1.97 -0.79 -7.71
N LEU A 21 2.61 0.33 -8.10
CA LEU A 21 2.03 1.66 -8.06
C LEU A 21 0.73 1.74 -8.87
N SER A 22 0.76 1.29 -10.13
CA SER A 22 -0.42 1.32 -11.01
C SER A 22 -1.55 0.43 -10.49
N SER A 23 -1.23 -0.79 -10.06
CA SER A 23 -2.24 -1.76 -9.62
C SER A 23 -2.89 -1.32 -8.30
N ALA A 24 -2.09 -0.82 -7.36
CA ALA A 24 -2.59 -0.34 -6.09
C ALA A 24 -3.42 0.95 -6.23
N SER A 25 -3.03 1.84 -7.15
CA SER A 25 -3.77 3.06 -7.46
C SER A 25 -5.20 2.75 -7.94
N GLN A 26 -5.32 1.86 -8.93
CA GLN A 26 -6.61 1.41 -9.47
C GLN A 26 -7.44 0.70 -8.40
N ALA A 27 -6.84 -0.24 -7.67
CA ALA A 27 -7.53 -0.98 -6.63
C ALA A 27 -8.10 -0.07 -5.53
N MET A 28 -7.36 0.98 -5.11
CA MET A 28 -7.86 1.94 -4.12
C MET A 28 -8.98 2.81 -4.66
N ALA A 29 -8.92 3.21 -5.94
CA ALA A 29 -9.99 3.96 -6.57
C ALA A 29 -11.30 3.17 -6.58
N ASP A 30 -11.21 1.90 -6.98
CA ASP A 30 -12.34 0.98 -7.08
C ASP A 30 -12.94 0.65 -5.71
N GLN A 31 -12.10 0.24 -4.74
CA GLN A 31 -12.55 -0.19 -3.42
C GLN A 31 -13.14 0.96 -2.59
N LEU A 32 -12.58 2.17 -2.71
CA LEU A 32 -13.04 3.33 -1.95
C LEU A 32 -14.08 4.16 -2.67
N GLY A 33 -14.44 3.82 -3.92
CA GLY A 33 -15.37 4.57 -4.76
C GLY A 33 -14.94 6.02 -4.99
N LYS A 34 -13.63 6.28 -4.99
CA LYS A 34 -13.04 7.63 -5.11
C LYS A 34 -12.30 7.72 -6.44
N PRO A 35 -12.38 8.85 -7.17
CA PRO A 35 -11.65 8.99 -8.43
C PRO A 35 -10.14 8.74 -8.25
N GLU A 36 -9.56 7.94 -9.14
CA GLU A 36 -8.14 7.54 -9.08
C GLU A 36 -7.18 8.74 -9.02
N ARG A 37 -7.53 9.85 -9.68
CA ARG A 37 -6.79 11.12 -9.60
C ARG A 37 -6.58 11.68 -8.19
N TYR A 38 -7.30 11.17 -7.18
CA TYR A 38 -7.14 11.55 -5.77
C TYR A 38 -6.38 10.53 -4.94
N VAL A 39 -5.96 9.41 -5.55
CA VAL A 39 -5.21 8.33 -4.92
C VAL A 39 -3.72 8.65 -5.02
N MET A 40 -3.03 8.52 -3.90
CA MET A 40 -1.57 8.56 -3.83
C MET A 40 -1.07 7.22 -3.31
N VAL A 41 -0.05 6.67 -3.97
CA VAL A 41 0.61 5.42 -3.56
C VAL A 41 2.09 5.69 -3.38
N GLU A 42 2.65 5.22 -2.28
CA GLU A 42 4.09 5.21 -2.00
C GLU A 42 4.56 3.77 -1.82
N VAL A 43 5.64 3.40 -2.51
CA VAL A 43 6.28 2.08 -2.39
C VAL A 43 7.71 2.26 -1.87
N ILE A 44 8.03 1.57 -0.79
CA ILE A 44 9.36 1.54 -0.18
C ILE A 44 9.86 0.10 -0.18
N ALA A 45 10.83 -0.17 -1.03
CA ALA A 45 11.51 -1.46 -1.13
C ALA A 45 12.78 -1.47 -0.25
N GLY A 46 13.28 -2.66 0.08
CA GLY A 46 14.53 -2.83 0.82
C GLY A 46 14.46 -2.37 2.29
N ALA A 47 13.26 -2.25 2.86
CA ALA A 47 13.08 -1.82 4.25
C ALA A 47 13.62 -2.85 5.26
N HIS A 48 14.05 -2.39 6.43
CA HIS A 48 14.45 -3.27 7.52
C HIS A 48 13.23 -3.71 8.34
N LEU A 49 12.61 -4.82 7.93
CA LEU A 49 11.45 -5.40 8.62
C LEU A 49 11.81 -6.70 9.36
N MET A 50 11.15 -6.92 10.50
CA MET A 50 11.14 -8.18 11.23
C MET A 50 9.71 -8.44 11.69
N PHE A 51 9.16 -9.60 11.35
CA PHE A 51 7.81 -10.02 11.73
C PHE A 51 7.87 -11.45 12.26
N ASP A 52 7.12 -11.75 13.31
CA ASP A 52 7.15 -13.06 13.98
C ASP A 52 8.59 -13.52 14.35
N GLY A 53 9.44 -12.57 14.74
CA GLY A 53 10.83 -12.81 15.12
C GLY A 53 11.79 -13.19 13.99
N ASN A 54 11.37 -13.12 12.73
CA ASN A 54 12.21 -13.44 11.57
C ASN A 54 12.22 -12.33 10.51
N ARG A 55 13.12 -12.45 9.53
CA ARG A 55 13.33 -11.49 8.43
C ARG A 55 12.82 -12.04 7.09
N ASP A 56 11.88 -12.98 7.12
CA ASP A 56 11.29 -13.52 5.90
C ASP A 56 10.53 -12.42 5.14
N PRO A 57 10.20 -12.62 3.85
CA PRO A 57 9.48 -11.63 3.06
C PRO A 57 8.21 -11.13 3.75
N ALA A 58 8.15 -9.83 3.99
CA ALA A 58 7.06 -9.17 4.69
C ALA A 58 6.79 -7.78 4.10
N ALA A 59 5.60 -7.25 4.39
CA ALA A 59 5.24 -5.89 4.07
C ALA A 59 4.40 -5.25 5.19
N TYR A 60 4.65 -3.97 5.44
CA TYR A 60 3.77 -3.09 6.20
C TYR A 60 2.95 -2.26 5.22
N VAL A 61 1.63 -2.19 5.44
CA VAL A 61 0.71 -1.43 4.59
C VAL A 61 -0.10 -0.50 5.46
N GLU A 62 -0.12 0.78 5.09
CA GLU A 62 -0.92 1.80 5.77
C GLU A 62 -1.83 2.48 4.76
N LEU A 63 -3.15 2.44 5.03
CA LEU A 63 -4.15 3.14 4.25
C LEU A 63 -4.77 4.27 5.06
N LYS A 64 -4.68 5.49 4.53
CA LYS A 64 -5.32 6.69 5.09
C LYS A 64 -6.28 7.26 4.05
N SER A 65 -7.49 7.60 4.46
CA SER A 65 -8.40 8.38 3.61
C SER A 65 -9.39 9.16 4.46
N ILE A 66 -9.69 10.39 4.05
CA ILE A 66 -10.78 11.18 4.62
C ILE A 66 -12.09 10.41 4.44
N GLY A 67 -12.79 10.15 5.55
CA GLY A 67 -14.06 9.42 5.56
C GLY A 67 -13.95 7.92 5.29
N LEU A 68 -12.88 7.25 5.77
CA LEU A 68 -12.87 5.78 5.82
C LEU A 68 -13.98 5.30 6.77
N PRO A 69 -14.88 4.39 6.33
CA PRO A 69 -15.90 3.85 7.20
C PRO A 69 -15.27 2.98 8.28
N GLU A 70 -15.57 3.24 9.55
CA GLU A 70 -15.09 2.41 10.67
C GLU A 70 -15.49 0.94 10.50
N SER A 71 -16.67 0.68 9.91
CA SER A 71 -17.15 -0.68 9.61
C SER A 71 -16.28 -1.46 8.63
N GLN A 72 -15.39 -0.80 7.88
CA GLN A 72 -14.45 -1.42 6.95
C GLN A 72 -13.02 -1.51 7.51
N THR A 73 -12.80 -1.05 8.75
CA THR A 73 -11.46 -0.98 9.38
C THR A 73 -11.43 -1.68 10.74
N GLN A 74 -12.41 -2.52 11.06
CA GLN A 74 -12.42 -3.31 12.29
C GLN A 74 -11.47 -4.52 12.14
N PRO A 75 -10.72 -4.88 13.20
CA PRO A 75 -9.83 -6.04 13.20
C PRO A 75 -10.55 -7.38 13.16
#